data_AF-A0A969RSD4-F1
#
_entry.id   AF-A0A969RSD4-F1
#
_cell.length_a   1.000
_cell.length_b   1.000
_cell.length_c   1.000
_cell.angle_alpha   90.00
_cell.angle_beta   90.00
_cell.angle_gamma   90.00
#
_symmetry.space_group_name_H-M   'P 1'
#
loop_
_entity.id
_entity.type
_entity.pdbx_description
1 polymer ?
#
loop_
_entity_poly.entity_id
_entity_poly.type
_entity_poly.pdbx_seq_one_letter_code
_entity_poly.pdbx_strand_id
1 'polypeptide(L)'
;MHIPRSSLEQLVREIEAVNQVWKNARELFGETSPFATGARALKTCLQIRLLRDFAPDQVYLVIDSEVGEEPLYGLQLRERIAGRTDAAHLPVRVAKNAFTPAERNKFQRR
;
A
#
# COMPACT_ATOMS: atom_id res chain seq x y z
N MET A 1 16.29 12.71 15.94
CA MET A 1 15.86 12.91 14.55
C MET A 1 14.34 12.86 14.51
N HIS A 2 13.67 14.00 14.36
CA HIS A 2 12.22 14.05 14.16
C HIS A 2 12.00 14.02 12.64
N ILE A 3 11.66 12.86 12.09
CA ILE A 3 11.28 12.78 10.67
C ILE A 3 9.92 13.48 10.59
N PRO A 4 9.79 14.60 9.84
CA PRO A 4 8.49 15.25 9.70
C PRO A 4 7.50 14.21 9.17
N ARG A 5 6.34 14.10 9.84
CA ARG A 5 5.29 13.17 9.45
C ARG A 5 4.85 13.57 8.04
N SER A 6 5.27 12.81 7.03
CA SER A 6 4.90 13.04 5.63
C SER A 6 3.38 13.20 5.55
N SER A 7 2.88 14.22 4.84
CA SER A 7 1.43 14.37 4.69
C SER A 7 0.85 13.13 4.01
N LEU A 8 -0.42 12.82 4.29
CA LEU A 8 -1.11 11.69 3.67
C LEU A 8 -0.98 11.72 2.14
N GLU A 9 -1.15 12.90 1.54
CA GLU A 9 -0.99 13.09 0.10
C GLU A 9 0.43 12.78 -0.40
N GLN A 10 1.46 13.23 0.32
CA GLN A 10 2.83 12.94 -0.08
C GLN A 10 3.09 11.43 -0.08
N LEU A 11 2.64 10.72 0.96
CA LEU A 11 2.85 9.28 1.07
C LEU A 11 2.08 8.50 -0.02
N VAL A 12 0.87 8.94 -0.38
CA VAL A 12 0.11 8.38 -1.50
C VAL A 12 0.85 8.57 -2.83
N ARG A 13 1.38 9.77 -3.09
CA ARG A 13 2.17 10.07 -4.30
C ARG A 13 3.47 9.26 -4.35
N GLU A 14 4.15 9.07 -3.22
CA GLU A 14 5.35 8.22 -3.12
C GLU A 14 5.03 6.75 -3.44
N ILE A 15 3.93 6.21 -2.90
CA ILE A 15 3.48 4.85 -3.20
C ILE A 15 3.22 4.67 -4.70
N GLU A 16 2.56 5.64 -5.33
CA GLU A 16 2.29 5.63 -6.77
C GLU A 16 3.58 5.67 -7.60
N ALA A 17 4.50 6.56 -7.27
CA ALA A 17 5.79 6.67 -7.95
C ALA A 17 6.58 5.36 -7.87
N VAL A 18 6.68 4.75 -6.69
CA VAL A 18 7.39 3.46 -6.50
C VAL A 18 6.65 2.31 -7.20
N ASN A 19 5.31 2.34 -7.25
CA ASN A 19 4.55 1.37 -8.03
C ASN A 19 4.85 1.47 -9.53
N GLN A 20 5.01 2.69 -10.06
CA GLN A 20 5.42 2.87 -11.46
C GLN A 20 6.84 2.36 -11.70
N VAL A 21 7.77 2.63 -10.78
CA VAL A 21 9.14 2.07 -10.83
C VAL A 21 9.12 0.55 -10.84
N TRP A 22 8.30 -0.09 -9.98
CA TRP A 22 8.15 -1.54 -9.97
C TRP A 22 7.62 -2.09 -11.30
N LYS A 23 6.58 -1.46 -11.88
CA LYS A 23 6.03 -1.86 -13.18
C LYS A 23 7.08 -1.80 -14.28
N ASN A 24 7.81 -0.68 -14.36
CA ASN A 24 8.87 -0.48 -15.34
C ASN A 24 10.03 -1.46 -15.14
N ALA A 25 10.47 -1.67 -13.89
CA ALA A 25 11.56 -2.60 -13.58
C ALA A 25 11.18 -4.05 -13.93
N ARG A 26 9.92 -4.44 -13.66
CA ARG A 26 9.40 -5.76 -14.05
C ARG A 26 9.38 -5.94 -15.57
N GLU A 27 8.99 -4.91 -16.32
CA GLU A 27 8.95 -4.94 -17.77
C GLU A 27 10.36 -5.01 -18.39
N LEU A 28 11.31 -4.21 -17.88
CA LEU A 28 12.65 -4.11 -18.44
C LEU A 28 13.59 -5.24 -18.00
N PHE A 29 13.46 -5.71 -16.76
CA PHE A 29 14.44 -6.62 -16.14
C PHE A 29 13.83 -7.94 -15.68
N GLY A 30 12.51 -8.12 -15.81
CA GLY A 30 11.78 -9.28 -15.30
C GLY A 30 11.36 -9.15 -13.84
N GLU A 31 10.31 -9.89 -13.45
CA GLU A 31 9.69 -9.81 -12.12
C GLU A 31 10.62 -10.22 -10.98
N THR A 32 11.51 -11.17 -11.22
CA THR A 32 12.44 -11.70 -10.21
C THR A 32 13.74 -10.90 -10.13
N SER A 33 13.89 -9.83 -10.92
CA SER A 33 15.09 -9.00 -10.89
C SER A 33 15.27 -8.31 -9.52
N PRO A 34 16.51 -8.03 -9.08
CA PRO A 34 16.76 -7.24 -7.87
C PRO A 34 16.07 -5.87 -7.89
N PHE A 35 15.93 -5.27 -9.07
CA PHE A 35 15.24 -3.98 -9.23
C PHE A 35 13.73 -4.10 -9.02
N ALA A 36 13.08 -5.07 -9.66
CA ALA A 36 11.64 -5.28 -9.49
C ALA A 36 11.31 -5.72 -8.05
N THR A 37 12.08 -6.64 -7.49
CA THR A 37 11.90 -7.12 -6.11
C THR A 37 12.13 -6.02 -5.08
N GLY A 38 13.19 -5.22 -5.23
CA GLY A 38 13.48 -4.07 -4.36
C GLY A 38 12.39 -2.99 -4.43
N ALA A 39 11.94 -2.63 -5.63
CA ALA A 39 10.86 -1.66 -5.80
C ALA A 39 9.54 -2.16 -5.20
N ARG A 40 9.22 -3.46 -5.38
CA ARG A 40 8.04 -4.08 -4.75
C ARG A 40 8.13 -4.03 -3.22
N ALA A 41 9.28 -4.36 -2.65
CA ALA A 41 9.49 -4.31 -1.21
C ALA A 41 9.34 -2.88 -0.66
N LEU A 42 9.93 -1.89 -1.34
CA LEU A 42 9.79 -0.48 -0.96
C LEU A 42 8.33 -0.01 -1.02
N LYS A 43 7.60 -0.36 -2.09
CA LYS A 43 6.17 -0.08 -2.21
C LYS A 43 5.41 -0.66 -1.02
N THR A 44 5.68 -1.92 -0.66
CA THR A 44 5.04 -2.57 0.50
C THR A 44 5.36 -1.85 1.81
N CYS A 45 6.60 -1.41 2.04
CA CYS A 45 6.96 -0.62 3.22
C CYS A 45 6.16 0.69 3.31
N LEU A 46 6.00 1.39 2.19
CA LEU A 46 5.23 2.64 2.15
C LEU A 46 3.72 2.40 2.39
N GLN A 47 3.15 1.33 1.83
CA GLN A 47 1.77 0.92 2.08
C GLN A 47 1.53 0.57 3.56
N ILE A 48 2.49 -0.12 4.20
CA ILE A 48 2.46 -0.44 5.62
C ILE A 48 2.47 0.84 6.47
N ARG A 49 3.36 1.78 6.13
CA ARG A 49 3.44 3.07 6.80
C ARG A 49 2.14 3.85 6.68
N LEU A 50 1.52 3.87 5.48
CA LEU A 50 0.25 4.54 5.23
C LEU A 50 -0.84 4.06 6.19
N LEU A 51 -0.96 2.74 6.38
CA LEU A 51 -1.95 2.17 7.28
C LEU A 51 -1.65 2.47 8.75
N ARG A 52 -0.39 2.35 9.19
CA ARG A 52 -0.02 2.60 10.59
C ARG A 52 -0.22 4.06 11.01
N ASP A 53 0.05 4.99 10.10
CA ASP A 53 0.03 6.43 10.40
C ASP A 53 -1.39 7.03 10.26
N PHE A 54 -2.24 6.47 9.39
CA PHE A 54 -3.49 7.12 8.97
C PHE A 54 -4.76 6.27 9.11
N ALA A 55 -4.66 4.98 9.41
CA ALA A 55 -5.84 4.12 9.56
C ALA A 55 -6.38 4.05 11.01
N PRO A 56 -7.71 3.92 11.18
CA PRO A 56 -8.75 3.82 10.14
C PRO A 56 -9.34 5.17 9.69
N ASP A 57 -8.86 6.27 10.25
CA ASP A 57 -9.57 7.56 10.20
C ASP A 57 -9.47 8.25 8.85
N GLN A 58 -8.37 8.06 8.12
CA GLN A 58 -8.19 8.65 6.78
C GLN A 58 -7.96 7.60 5.70
N VAL A 59 -7.44 6.43 6.08
CA VAL A 59 -7.21 5.27 5.20
C VAL A 59 -7.78 4.02 5.85
N TYR A 60 -8.33 3.09 5.09
CA TYR A 60 -8.85 1.84 5.63
C TYR A 60 -8.70 0.68 4.65
N LEU A 61 -8.70 -0.54 5.17
CA LEU A 61 -8.66 -1.77 4.39
C LEU A 61 -10.05 -2.21 3.97
N VAL A 62 -10.18 -2.54 2.68
CA VAL A 62 -11.33 -3.24 2.09
C VAL A 62 -10.81 -4.51 1.44
N ILE A 63 -11.47 -5.65 1.68
CA ILE A 63 -11.17 -6.87 0.94
C ILE A 63 -11.70 -6.69 -0.48
N ASP A 64 -10.82 -6.81 -1.45
CA ASP A 64 -11.18 -7.02 -2.83
C ASP A 64 -11.08 -8.52 -3.13
N SER A 65 -12.25 -9.16 -3.22
CA SER A 65 -12.40 -10.59 -3.46
C SER A 65 -12.65 -10.93 -4.94
N GLU A 66 -12.77 -9.93 -5.82
CA GLU A 66 -13.20 -10.16 -7.21
C GLU A 66 -12.05 -10.10 -8.24
N VAL A 67 -10.81 -9.80 -7.81
CA VAL A 67 -9.72 -9.51 -8.75
C VAL A 67 -8.44 -10.32 -8.45
N GLY A 68 -8.23 -11.41 -9.19
CA GLY A 68 -6.91 -12.05 -9.38
C GLY A 68 -6.71 -13.45 -8.79
N GLU A 69 -5.47 -13.96 -8.89
CA GLU A 69 -5.05 -15.28 -8.40
C GLU A 69 -4.92 -15.34 -6.86
N GLU A 70 -4.75 -14.20 -6.19
CA GLU A 70 -4.71 -14.08 -4.72
C GLU A 70 -5.61 -12.93 -4.23
N PRO A 71 -6.28 -13.06 -3.05
CA PRO A 71 -7.12 -12.00 -2.53
C PRO A 71 -6.29 -10.77 -2.15
N LEU A 72 -6.81 -9.59 -2.46
CA LEU A 72 -6.15 -8.32 -2.23
C LEU A 72 -6.90 -7.51 -1.18
N TYR A 73 -6.15 -6.73 -0.41
CA TYR A 73 -6.68 -5.61 0.34
C TYR A 73 -6.50 -4.34 -0.50
N GLY A 74 -7.61 -3.67 -0.81
CA GLY A 74 -7.60 -2.27 -1.25
C GLY A 74 -7.35 -1.34 -0.05
N LEU A 75 -6.41 -0.42 -0.20
CA LEU A 75 -6.15 0.66 0.77
C LEU A 75 -6.95 1.88 0.29
N GLN A 76 -8.13 2.07 0.87
CA GLN A 76 -9.08 3.10 0.48
C GLN A 76 -8.89 4.36 1.32
N LEU A 77 -8.95 5.51 0.66
CA LEU A 77 -8.95 6.84 1.26
C LEU A 77 -10.39 7.24 1.61
N ARG A 78 -10.59 7.86 2.78
CA ARG A 78 -11.91 8.41 3.15
C ARG A 78 -12.28 9.63 2.32
N GLU A 79 -11.29 10.44 1.98
CA GLU A 79 -11.43 11.61 1.13
C GLU A 79 -10.63 11.44 -0.16
N ARG A 80 -11.02 12.17 -1.20
CA ARG A 80 -10.30 12.13 -2.48
C ARG A 80 -8.97 12.88 -2.34
N ILE A 81 -7.86 12.20 -2.60
CA ILE A 81 -6.52 12.78 -2.54
C ILE A 81 -5.85 12.57 -3.89
N ALA A 82 -5.26 13.64 -4.44
CA ALA A 82 -4.69 13.65 -5.79
C ALA A 82 -5.65 13.05 -6.85
N GLY A 83 -6.95 13.29 -6.71
CA GLY A 83 -7.98 12.80 -7.63
C GLY A 83 -8.44 11.34 -7.41
N ARG A 84 -7.91 10.63 -6.41
CA ARG A 84 -8.15 9.19 -6.20
C ARG A 84 -8.80 8.90 -4.85
N THR A 85 -9.54 7.81 -4.77
CA THR A 85 -10.03 7.20 -3.52
C THR A 85 -9.34 5.87 -3.24
N ASP A 86 -8.79 5.22 -4.26
CA ASP A 86 -7.94 4.04 -4.11
C ASP A 86 -6.47 4.48 -4.06
N ALA A 87 -5.81 4.28 -2.91
CA ALA A 87 -4.41 4.61 -2.75
C ALA A 87 -3.50 3.51 -3.31
N ALA A 88 -3.79 2.25 -2.96
CA ALA A 88 -2.97 1.12 -3.36
C ALA A 88 -3.65 -0.23 -3.05
N HIS A 89 -3.03 -1.31 -3.53
CA HIS A 89 -3.46 -2.69 -3.23
C HIS A 89 -2.31 -3.49 -2.60
N LEU A 90 -2.65 -4.29 -1.59
CA LEU A 90 -1.71 -5.15 -0.85
C LEU A 90 -2.27 -6.57 -0.78
N PRO A 91 -1.51 -7.62 -1.17
CA PRO A 91 -1.99 -8.98 -1.00
C PRO A 91 -2.31 -9.32 0.45
N VAL A 92 -3.40 -10.05 0.67
CA VAL A 92 -3.83 -10.45 2.02
C VAL A 92 -2.72 -11.24 2.73
N ARG A 93 -1.97 -12.08 1.99
CA ARG A 93 -0.81 -12.81 2.53
C ARG A 93 0.28 -11.86 3.05
N VAL A 94 0.59 -10.80 2.30
CA VAL A 94 1.60 -9.81 2.72
C VAL A 94 1.10 -9.03 3.94
N ALA A 95 -0.17 -8.62 3.96
CA ALA A 95 -0.77 -7.97 5.12
C ALA A 95 -0.77 -8.87 6.37
N LYS A 96 -1.01 -10.18 6.21
CA LYS A 96 -0.96 -11.15 7.31
C LYS A 96 0.43 -11.29 7.91
N ASN A 97 1.48 -11.15 7.09
CA ASN A 97 2.87 -11.20 7.55
C ASN A 97 3.33 -9.87 8.16
N ALA A 98 2.83 -8.74 7.67
CA ALA A 98 3.28 -7.41 8.09
C ALA A 98 2.60 -6.88 9.36
N PHE A 99 1.37 -7.35 9.63
CA PHE A 99 0.52 -6.80 10.69
C PHE A 99 0.08 -7.88 11.67
N THR A 100 -0.14 -7.49 12.92
CA THR A 100 -0.84 -8.32 13.90
C THR A 100 -2.34 -8.44 13.58
N PRO A 101 -3.06 -9.45 14.11
CA PRO A 101 -4.52 -9.51 13.98
C PRO A 101 -5.23 -8.26 14.50
N ALA A 102 -4.73 -7.66 15.60
CA ALA A 102 -5.28 -6.44 16.18
C ALA A 102 -5.12 -5.22 15.26
N GLU A 103 -3.95 -5.05 14.64
CA GLU A 103 -3.73 -4.01 13.62
C GLU A 103 -4.67 -4.20 12.43
N ARG A 104 -4.79 -5.43 11.91
CA ARG A 104 -5.69 -5.69 10.77
C ARG A 104 -7.14 -5.39 11.09
N ASN A 105 -7.62 -5.72 12.30
CA ASN A 105 -8.97 -5.37 12.74
C ASN A 105 -9.12 -3.84 12.86
N LYS A 106 -8.13 -3.16 13.47
CA LYS A 106 -8.10 -1.70 13.59
C LYS A 106 -8.20 -1.01 12.23
N PHE A 107 -7.54 -1.54 11.19
CA PHE A 107 -7.47 -0.91 9.87
C PHE A 107 -8.74 -1.09 9.04
N GLN A 108 -9.71 -1.92 9.45
CA GLN A 108 -10.97 -2.07 8.72
C GLN A 108 -11.81 -0.80 8.83
N ARG A 109 -12.71 -0.63 7.85
CA ARG A 109 -13.71 0.45 7.90
C ARG A 109 -14.62 0.23 9.11
N ARG A 110 -14.53 1.14 10.09
CA ARG A 110 -15.57 1.35 11.09
C ARG A 110 -16.67 2.22 10.53
#